data_AF-R1BEN6-F1
#
_entry.id   AF-R1BEN6-F1
#
_cell.length_a   1.000
_cell.length_b   1.000
_cell.length_c   1.000
_cell.angle_alpha   90.00
_cell.angle_beta   90.00
_cell.angle_gamma   90.00
#
_symmetry.space_group_name_H-M   'P 1'
#
loop_
_entity.id
_entity.type
_entity.pdbx_description
1 polymer ?
#
loop_
_entity_poly.entity_id
_entity_poly.type
_entity_poly.pdbx_seq_one_letter_code
_entity_poly.pdbx_strand_id
1 'polypeptide(L)'
;MLKNMAIHELALLATYWGVTVDNIKSVTPDAAFSECKTLTGPGGKQFTDFAKVGFTVETKDGKTITLMIDRCGSDSGGNSIAVVSDASGKELFRAETPDAALSTKVAEAAAKDPEMMPYFFLQHDDYITLKELSSSHVIKGAAGAPEGMATIDVAVDALKVAEYLTPLLQDALK
;
A
#
# COMPACT_ATOMS: atom_id res chain seq x y z
N MET A 1 -11.05 -0.83 -0.97
CA MET A 1 -9.94 -1.06 -0.03
C MET A 1 -8.65 -1.24 -0.81
N LEU A 2 -8.51 -2.31 -1.60
CA LEU A 2 -7.29 -2.58 -2.35
C LEU A 2 -6.85 -1.45 -3.29
N LYS A 3 -7.79 -0.85 -4.04
CA LYS A 3 -7.50 0.28 -4.96
C LYS A 3 -7.24 1.63 -4.29
N ASN A 4 -7.72 1.82 -3.05
CA ASN A 4 -7.73 3.16 -2.42
C ASN A 4 -6.66 3.29 -1.34
N MET A 5 -6.50 2.24 -0.52
CA MET A 5 -5.64 2.26 0.65
C MET A 5 -4.42 1.39 0.42
N ALA A 6 -4.59 0.15 -0.06
CA ALA A 6 -3.48 -0.79 -0.26
C ALA A 6 -2.74 -0.61 -1.61
N ILE A 7 -3.08 0.43 -2.38
CA ILE A 7 -2.57 0.56 -3.75
C ILE A 7 -1.07 0.84 -3.79
N HIS A 8 -0.55 1.51 -2.75
CA HIS A 8 0.88 1.74 -2.58
C HIS A 8 1.62 0.43 -2.33
N GLU A 9 1.09 -0.43 -1.44
CA GLU A 9 1.62 -1.76 -1.19
C GLU A 9 1.58 -2.61 -2.46
N LEU A 10 0.46 -2.64 -3.19
CA LEU A 10 0.35 -3.38 -4.45
C LEU A 10 1.34 -2.89 -5.51
N ALA A 11 1.59 -1.58 -5.58
CA ALA A 11 2.61 -1.03 -6.47
C ALA A 11 4.03 -1.44 -6.05
N LEU A 12 4.34 -1.49 -4.75
CA LEU A 12 5.61 -2.02 -4.24
C LEU A 12 5.78 -3.49 -4.62
N LEU A 13 4.72 -4.30 -4.47
CA LEU A 13 4.74 -5.71 -4.80
C LEU A 13 4.95 -5.98 -6.30
N ALA A 14 4.29 -5.21 -7.16
CA ALA A 14 4.52 -5.26 -8.60
C ALA A 14 5.97 -4.87 -8.94
N THR A 15 6.48 -3.80 -8.32
CA THR A 15 7.81 -3.24 -8.62
C THR A 15 8.96 -4.15 -8.17
N TYR A 16 8.92 -4.67 -6.94
CA TYR A 16 10.07 -5.33 -6.33
C TYR A 16 9.92 -6.84 -6.17
N TRP A 17 8.67 -7.35 -6.14
CA TRP A 17 8.39 -8.76 -5.94
C TRP A 17 7.69 -9.41 -7.13
N GLY A 18 7.54 -8.70 -8.26
CA GLY A 18 6.97 -9.25 -9.49
C GLY A 18 5.54 -9.75 -9.30
N VAL A 19 4.78 -9.18 -8.36
CA VAL A 19 3.38 -9.54 -8.16
C VAL A 19 2.54 -8.88 -9.25
N THR A 20 2.27 -9.64 -10.30
CA THR A 20 1.34 -9.29 -11.38
C THR A 20 0.33 -10.42 -11.54
N VAL A 21 -0.81 -10.15 -12.16
CA VAL A 21 -1.82 -11.20 -12.43
C VAL A 21 -1.22 -12.39 -13.16
N ASP A 22 -0.29 -12.15 -14.09
CA ASP A 22 0.36 -13.20 -14.88
C ASP A 22 1.40 -14.00 -14.08
N ASN A 23 1.95 -13.45 -13.00
CA ASN A 23 2.97 -14.10 -12.18
C ASN A 23 2.46 -14.62 -10.83
N ILE A 24 1.20 -14.34 -10.46
CA ILE A 24 0.57 -14.98 -9.30
C ILE A 24 0.40 -16.47 -9.55
N LYS A 25 0.88 -17.30 -8.62
CA LYS A 25 0.68 -18.75 -8.59
C LYS A 25 -0.51 -19.12 -7.72
N SER A 26 -0.58 -18.56 -6.51
CA SER A 26 -1.67 -18.82 -5.57
C SER A 26 -1.93 -17.61 -4.66
N VAL A 27 -3.14 -17.54 -4.13
CA VAL A 27 -3.55 -16.55 -3.13
C VAL A 27 -4.24 -17.31 -2.00
N THR A 28 -3.76 -17.11 -0.79
CA THR A 28 -4.32 -17.70 0.44
C THR A 28 -4.93 -16.58 1.28
N PRO A 29 -6.27 -16.47 1.33
CA PRO A 29 -6.94 -15.49 2.17
C PRO A 29 -6.73 -15.78 3.66
N ASP A 30 -6.55 -14.73 4.46
CA ASP A 30 -6.66 -14.80 5.93
C ASP A 30 -8.06 -14.34 6.33
N ALA A 31 -9.00 -15.29 6.36
CA ALA A 31 -10.38 -15.01 6.72
C ALA A 31 -10.56 -14.61 8.19
N ALA A 32 -9.62 -14.98 9.07
CA ALA A 32 -9.70 -14.65 10.50
C ALA A 32 -9.38 -13.17 10.76
N PHE A 33 -8.45 -12.60 9.99
CA PHE A 33 -8.14 -11.16 10.06
C PHE A 33 -9.09 -10.29 9.22
N SER A 34 -9.61 -10.83 8.12
CA SER A 34 -10.35 -10.06 7.12
C SER A 34 -11.80 -9.77 7.53
N GLU A 35 -12.32 -8.63 7.09
CA GLU A 35 -13.70 -8.18 7.36
C GLU A 35 -14.23 -7.34 6.19
N CYS A 36 -15.40 -7.71 5.65
CA CYS A 36 -16.16 -6.88 4.70
C CYS A 36 -17.21 -6.04 5.43
N LYS A 37 -17.41 -4.79 4.96
CA LYS A 37 -18.49 -3.91 5.40
C LYS A 37 -19.28 -3.39 4.21
N THR A 38 -20.60 -3.36 4.37
CA THR A 38 -21.50 -2.68 3.43
C THR A 38 -21.78 -1.28 3.95
N LEU A 39 -21.47 -0.27 3.14
CA LEU A 39 -21.65 1.14 3.46
C LEU A 39 -22.55 1.81 2.43
N THR A 40 -23.29 2.83 2.85
CA THR A 40 -24.07 3.68 1.95
C THR A 40 -23.20 4.84 1.50
N GLY A 41 -22.93 4.94 0.20
CA GLY A 41 -22.15 6.02 -0.37
C GLY A 41 -22.92 7.35 -0.43
N PRO A 42 -22.24 8.48 -0.76
CA PRO A 42 -22.87 9.81 -0.81
C PRO A 42 -24.09 9.91 -1.74
N GLY A 43 -24.16 9.06 -2.76
CA GLY A 43 -25.31 8.96 -3.68
C GLY A 43 -26.41 7.99 -3.23
N GLY A 44 -26.42 7.54 -1.98
CA GLY A 44 -27.42 6.61 -1.43
C GLY A 44 -27.27 5.14 -1.88
N LYS A 45 -26.33 4.84 -2.78
CA LYS A 45 -26.04 3.47 -3.23
C LYS A 45 -25.20 2.74 -2.18
N GLN A 46 -25.60 1.52 -1.87
CA GLN A 46 -24.79 0.63 -1.04
C GLN A 46 -23.62 0.06 -1.86
N PHE A 47 -22.48 -0.09 -1.21
CA PHE A 47 -21.33 -0.81 -1.73
C PHE A 47 -20.72 -1.64 -0.61
N THR A 48 -20.20 -2.82 -0.95
CA THR A 48 -19.50 -3.72 -0.03
C THR A 48 -18.02 -3.69 -0.35
N ASP A 49 -17.20 -3.46 0.66
CA ASP A 49 -15.75 -3.37 0.53
C ASP A 49 -15.08 -3.79 1.85
N PHE A 50 -13.78 -4.06 1.82
CA PHE A 50 -13.05 -4.52 3.00
C PHE A 50 -12.82 -3.40 4.02
N ALA A 51 -13.13 -3.66 5.28
CA ALA A 51 -12.64 -2.90 6.43
C ALA A 51 -11.23 -3.38 6.81
N LYS A 52 -11.01 -4.69 6.79
CA LYS A 52 -9.71 -5.35 6.95
C LYS A 52 -9.54 -6.41 5.90
N VAL A 53 -8.32 -6.61 5.42
CA VAL A 53 -8.02 -7.67 4.46
C VAL A 53 -6.62 -8.21 4.69
N GLY A 54 -6.55 -9.52 4.90
CA GLY A 54 -5.32 -10.27 5.11
C GLY A 54 -5.22 -11.36 4.06
N PHE A 55 -4.06 -11.50 3.43
CA PHE A 55 -3.83 -12.54 2.44
C PHE A 55 -2.34 -12.76 2.18
N THR A 56 -2.01 -13.94 1.68
CA THR A 56 -0.67 -14.30 1.22
C THR A 56 -0.70 -14.60 -0.27
N VAL A 57 0.21 -13.99 -1.02
CA VAL A 57 0.47 -14.27 -2.43
C VAL A 57 1.71 -15.15 -2.54
N GLU A 58 1.62 -16.22 -3.33
CA GLU A 58 2.77 -16.96 -3.84
C GLU A 58 2.91 -16.65 -5.33
N THR A 59 4.12 -16.29 -5.77
CA THR A 59 4.42 -16.05 -7.17
C THR A 59 4.96 -17.30 -7.86
N LYS A 60 4.91 -17.36 -9.20
CA LYS A 60 5.42 -18.51 -9.97
C LYS A 60 6.93 -18.67 -9.87
N ASP A 61 7.65 -17.59 -9.57
CA ASP A 61 9.09 -17.57 -9.27
C ASP A 61 9.41 -17.83 -7.78
N GLY A 62 8.42 -18.22 -6.98
CA GLY A 62 8.61 -18.76 -5.63
C GLY A 62 8.77 -17.72 -4.53
N LYS A 63 8.35 -16.47 -4.75
CA LYS A 63 8.27 -15.45 -3.71
C LYS A 63 6.95 -15.59 -2.96
N THR A 64 6.99 -15.39 -1.65
CA THR A 64 5.82 -15.40 -0.78
C THR A 64 5.70 -14.07 -0.07
N ILE A 65 4.54 -13.43 -0.18
CA ILE A 65 4.29 -12.10 0.38
C ILE A 65 2.96 -12.12 1.10
N THR A 66 2.96 -11.72 2.37
CA THR A 66 1.74 -11.55 3.17
C THR A 66 1.42 -10.06 3.32
N LEU A 67 0.17 -9.68 3.04
CA LEU A 67 -0.34 -8.35 3.32
C LEU A 67 -1.43 -8.44 4.37
N MET A 68 -1.39 -7.52 5.33
CA MET A 68 -2.39 -7.35 6.38
C MET A 68 -2.74 -5.87 6.40
N ILE A 69 -3.91 -5.51 5.90
CA ILE A 69 -4.31 -4.11 5.78
C ILE A 69 -5.58 -3.84 6.58
N ASP A 70 -5.53 -2.84 7.44
CA ASP A 70 -6.63 -2.38 8.29
C ASP A 70 -6.95 -0.91 8.00
N ARG A 71 -8.15 -0.65 7.48
CA ARG A 71 -8.60 0.72 7.16
C ARG A 71 -8.60 1.64 8.39
N CYS A 72 -8.81 1.09 9.58
CA CYS A 72 -8.92 1.83 10.82
C CYS A 72 -7.75 1.53 11.78
N GLY A 73 -6.62 1.01 11.28
CA GLY A 73 -5.46 0.63 12.09
C GLY A 73 -4.68 1.81 12.68
N SER A 74 -4.96 3.04 12.26
CA SER A 74 -4.35 4.27 12.76
C SER A 74 -5.27 5.47 12.51
N ASP A 75 -5.40 6.34 13.49
CA ASP A 75 -6.09 7.64 13.40
C ASP A 75 -5.14 8.78 12.93
N SER A 76 -3.84 8.55 12.98
CA SER A 76 -2.79 9.50 12.57
C SER A 76 -2.26 9.25 11.14
N GLY A 77 -2.75 8.21 10.45
CA GLY A 77 -2.38 7.90 9.06
C GLY A 77 -1.09 7.10 8.89
N GLY A 78 -0.66 6.37 9.92
CA GLY A 78 0.58 5.57 9.92
C GLY A 78 0.39 4.11 10.35
N ASN A 79 1.41 3.56 11.03
CA ASN A 79 1.53 2.16 11.48
C ASN A 79 1.81 1.16 10.35
N SER A 80 2.48 1.60 9.30
CA SER A 80 2.94 0.71 8.23
C SER A 80 4.20 -0.01 8.67
N ILE A 81 4.21 -1.33 8.56
CA ILE A 81 5.35 -2.18 8.90
C ILE A 81 5.64 -3.08 7.71
N ALA A 82 6.89 -3.08 7.27
CA ALA A 82 7.40 -4.00 6.27
C ALA A 82 8.53 -4.84 6.88
N VAL A 83 8.42 -6.16 6.76
CA VAL A 83 9.44 -7.10 7.22
C VAL A 83 9.87 -7.97 6.05
N VAL A 84 11.17 -8.06 5.81
CA VAL A 84 11.77 -8.96 4.82
C VAL A 84 12.56 -10.01 5.57
N SER A 85 12.29 -11.28 5.28
CA SER A 85 12.98 -12.41 5.89
C SER A 85 13.62 -13.31 4.83
N ASP A 86 14.65 -14.05 5.22
CA ASP A 86 15.21 -15.11 4.40
C ASP A 86 14.35 -16.39 4.45
N ALA A 87 14.75 -17.42 3.68
CA ALA A 87 14.04 -18.69 3.60
C ALA A 87 14.00 -19.48 4.93
N SER A 88 14.86 -19.15 5.90
CA SER A 88 14.84 -19.74 7.24
C SER A 88 13.89 -19.00 8.20
N GLY A 89 13.27 -17.92 7.74
CA GLY A 89 12.43 -17.04 8.54
C GLY A 89 13.21 -15.97 9.32
N LYS A 90 14.53 -15.85 9.12
CA LYS A 90 15.33 -14.83 9.78
C LYS A 90 15.05 -13.47 9.15
N GLU A 91 14.65 -12.49 9.98
CA GLU A 91 14.47 -11.10 9.58
C GLU A 91 15.80 -10.52 9.05
N LEU A 92 15.78 -10.07 7.80
CA LEU A 92 16.88 -9.40 7.11
C LEU A 92 16.73 -7.88 7.17
N PHE A 93 15.50 -7.40 7.17
CA PHE A 93 15.17 -6.00 7.14
C PHE A 93 13.79 -5.74 7.74
N ARG A 94 13.66 -4.60 8.41
CA ARG A 94 12.41 -4.06 8.94
C ARG A 94 12.37 -2.57 8.68
N ALA A 95 11.25 -2.10 8.16
CA ALA A 95 10.91 -0.70 8.09
C ALA A 95 9.58 -0.47 8.79
N GLU A 96 9.51 0.65 9.50
CA GLU A 96 8.31 1.09 10.20
C GLU A 96 8.06 2.55 9.84
N THR A 97 6.80 2.91 9.60
CA THR A 97 6.42 4.28 9.26
C THR A 97 5.14 4.68 10.00
N PRO A 98 5.16 5.76 10.79
CA PRO A 98 6.34 6.56 11.13
C PRO A 98 7.33 5.81 12.03
N ASP A 99 8.63 6.07 11.87
CA ASP A 99 9.61 5.75 12.90
C ASP A 99 9.55 6.77 14.05
N ALA A 100 10.40 6.62 15.07
CA ALA A 100 10.41 7.51 16.22
C ALA A 100 10.72 8.97 15.85
N ALA A 101 11.65 9.21 14.93
CA ALA A 101 12.06 10.54 14.54
C ALA A 101 10.96 11.26 13.74
N LEU A 102 10.35 10.55 12.78
CA LEU A 102 9.22 11.05 12.01
C LEU A 102 8.00 11.28 12.91
N SER A 103 7.75 10.41 13.87
CA SER A 103 6.68 10.59 14.86
C SER A 103 6.84 11.89 15.64
N THR A 104 8.05 12.19 16.13
CA THR A 104 8.33 13.46 16.82
C THR A 104 8.10 14.66 15.90
N LYS A 105 8.63 14.62 14.67
CA LYS A 105 8.45 15.71 13.69
C LYS A 105 6.96 15.96 13.38
N VAL A 106 6.19 14.91 13.16
CA VAL A 106 4.74 14.99 12.88
C VAL A 106 3.99 15.59 14.06
N ALA A 107 4.31 15.16 15.29
CA ALA A 107 3.67 15.70 16.49
C ALA A 107 3.96 17.20 16.68
N GLU A 108 5.21 17.63 16.46
CA GLU A 108 5.58 19.05 16.53
C GLU A 108 4.89 19.91 15.46
N ALA A 109 4.72 19.37 14.26
CA ALA A 109 4.05 20.07 13.16
C ALA A 109 2.54 20.16 13.40
N ALA A 110 1.90 19.05 13.80
CA ALA A 110 0.48 19.01 14.13
C ALA A 110 0.12 19.93 15.32
N ALA A 111 1.02 20.09 16.30
CA ALA A 111 0.82 21.04 17.39
C ALA A 111 0.82 22.51 16.93
N LYS A 112 1.52 22.82 15.83
CA LYS A 112 1.59 24.18 15.25
C LYS A 112 0.40 24.51 14.36
N ASP A 113 -0.21 23.50 13.74
CA ASP A 113 -1.41 23.65 12.91
C ASP A 113 -2.39 22.50 13.18
N PRO A 114 -3.22 22.63 14.24
CA PRO A 114 -4.14 21.58 14.68
C PRO A 114 -5.33 21.35 13.74
N GLU A 115 -5.59 22.26 12.80
CA GLU A 115 -6.66 22.10 11.80
C GLU A 115 -6.23 21.18 10.66
N MET A 116 -4.91 21.03 10.46
CA MET A 116 -4.34 20.15 9.46
C MET A 116 -4.42 18.68 9.89
N MET A 117 -4.84 17.82 8.96
CA MET A 117 -4.86 16.38 9.21
C MET A 117 -3.44 15.83 9.38
N PRO A 118 -3.16 14.99 10.41
CA PRO A 118 -1.79 14.54 10.73
C PRO A 118 -1.03 13.86 9.58
N TYR A 119 -1.73 13.10 8.72
CA TYR A 119 -1.11 12.40 7.61
C TYR A 119 -0.47 13.33 6.58
N PHE A 120 -0.90 14.60 6.49
CA PHE A 120 -0.26 15.58 5.61
C PHE A 120 1.16 15.93 6.07
N PHE A 121 1.40 15.95 7.40
CA PHE A 121 2.76 16.12 7.93
C PHE A 121 3.58 14.85 7.77
N LEU A 122 2.96 13.69 7.96
CA LEU A 122 3.61 12.39 7.81
C LEU A 122 4.21 12.21 6.41
N GLN A 123 3.45 12.57 5.37
CA GLN A 123 3.83 12.35 3.98
C GLN A 123 4.52 13.58 3.35
N HIS A 124 4.73 14.66 4.11
CA HIS A 124 5.16 15.95 3.57
C HIS A 124 6.46 15.87 2.75
N ASP A 125 7.50 15.30 3.35
CA ASP A 125 8.83 15.22 2.73
C ASP A 125 8.82 14.28 1.51
N ASP A 126 8.04 13.19 1.57
CA ASP A 126 7.89 12.26 0.45
C ASP A 126 7.25 12.95 -0.75
N TYR A 127 6.21 13.76 -0.52
CA TYR A 127 5.59 14.55 -1.59
C TYR A 127 6.51 15.64 -2.16
N ILE A 128 7.36 16.25 -1.34
CA ILE A 128 8.39 17.18 -1.85
C ILE A 128 9.36 16.42 -2.76
N THR A 129 9.90 15.31 -2.28
CA THR A 129 10.84 14.46 -3.03
C THR A 129 10.24 14.03 -4.37
N LEU A 130 8.99 13.57 -4.37
CA LEU A 130 8.28 13.16 -5.58
C LEU A 130 8.14 14.31 -6.60
N LYS A 131 7.80 15.52 -6.14
CA LYS A 131 7.66 16.70 -6.99
C LYS A 131 8.99 17.18 -7.55
N GLU A 132 10.05 17.12 -6.74
CA GLU A 132 11.39 17.51 -7.17
C GLU A 132 11.97 16.53 -8.21
N LEU A 133 11.83 15.22 -7.97
CA LEU A 133 12.27 14.18 -8.90
C LEU A 133 11.57 14.31 -10.26
N SER A 134 10.24 14.41 -10.25
CA SER A 134 9.46 14.57 -11.48
C SER A 134 9.80 15.87 -12.22
N SER A 135 9.86 17.00 -11.52
CA SER A 135 10.18 18.30 -12.13
C SER A 135 11.60 18.32 -12.70
N SER A 136 12.58 17.78 -11.96
CA SER A 136 13.98 17.70 -12.40
C SER A 136 14.13 16.84 -13.65
N HIS A 137 13.43 15.71 -13.72
CA HIS A 137 13.43 14.82 -14.88
C HIS A 137 12.91 15.53 -16.14
N VAL A 138 11.78 16.26 -16.01
CA VAL A 138 11.19 17.04 -17.10
C VAL A 138 12.12 18.17 -17.56
N ILE A 139 12.66 18.96 -16.63
CA ILE A 139 13.57 20.08 -16.96
C ILE A 139 14.80 19.61 -17.73
N LYS A 140 15.32 18.41 -17.41
CA LYS A 140 16.47 17.81 -18.10
C LYS A 140 16.13 17.24 -19.47
N GLY A 141 14.86 17.16 -19.85
CA GLY A 141 14.42 16.46 -21.06
C GLY A 141 14.81 14.98 -21.06
N ALA A 142 14.90 14.37 -19.88
CA ALA A 142 15.28 12.97 -19.75
C ALA A 142 14.20 12.06 -20.34
N ALA A 143 14.62 10.92 -20.89
CA ALA A 143 13.72 9.94 -21.47
C ALA A 143 13.21 8.95 -20.42
N GLY A 144 12.00 8.43 -20.64
CA GLY A 144 11.40 7.41 -19.79
C GLY A 144 10.76 7.97 -18.53
N ALA A 145 10.78 7.16 -17.46
CA ALA A 145 10.25 7.54 -16.16
C ALA A 145 11.39 8.00 -15.24
N PRO A 146 11.12 8.92 -14.28
CA PRO A 146 12.07 9.25 -13.24
C PRO A 146 12.45 8.02 -12.41
N GLU A 147 13.74 7.87 -12.12
CA GLU A 147 14.22 6.84 -11.19
C GLU A 147 13.56 7.03 -9.82
N GLY A 148 13.16 5.92 -9.19
CA GLY A 148 12.48 5.94 -7.88
C GLY A 148 10.98 6.25 -7.95
N MET A 149 10.41 6.44 -9.15
CA MET A 149 8.95 6.62 -9.32
C MET A 149 8.31 5.41 -10.00
N ALA A 150 7.13 5.02 -9.51
CA ALA A 150 6.30 4.01 -10.16
C ALA A 150 5.92 4.48 -11.58
N THR A 151 6.10 3.60 -12.57
CA THR A 151 5.71 3.86 -13.96
C THR A 151 4.20 3.63 -14.17
N ILE A 152 3.69 4.02 -15.35
CA ILE A 152 2.32 3.71 -15.74
C ILE A 152 2.09 2.19 -15.77
N ASP A 153 3.08 1.41 -16.22
CA ASP A 153 2.96 -0.05 -16.27
C ASP A 153 2.80 -0.64 -14.87
N VAL A 154 3.58 -0.16 -13.89
CA VAL A 154 3.44 -0.54 -12.47
C VAL A 154 2.05 -0.18 -11.95
N ALA A 155 1.54 1.01 -12.27
CA ALA A 155 0.21 1.43 -11.85
C ALA A 155 -0.89 0.55 -12.45
N VAL A 156 -0.76 0.18 -13.73
CA VAL A 156 -1.68 -0.73 -14.41
C VAL A 156 -1.65 -2.11 -13.77
N ASP A 157 -0.47 -2.66 -13.48
CA ASP A 157 -0.33 -3.97 -12.85
C ASP A 157 -0.90 -3.99 -11.43
N ALA A 158 -0.64 -2.95 -10.63
CA ALA A 158 -1.22 -2.82 -9.30
C ALA A 158 -2.77 -2.77 -9.33
N LEU A 159 -3.35 -2.02 -10.28
CA LEU A 159 -4.80 -1.96 -10.47
C LEU A 159 -5.40 -3.30 -10.92
N LYS A 160 -4.75 -4.00 -11.86
CA LYS A 160 -5.16 -5.34 -12.29
C LYS A 160 -5.13 -6.33 -11.14
N VAL A 161 -4.07 -6.32 -10.33
CA VAL A 161 -3.95 -7.16 -9.14
C VAL A 161 -5.06 -6.83 -8.15
N ALA A 162 -5.35 -5.56 -7.89
CA ALA A 162 -6.46 -5.18 -7.02
C ALA A 162 -7.82 -5.70 -7.53
N GLU A 163 -8.06 -5.65 -8.85
CA GLU A 163 -9.28 -6.18 -9.48
C GLU A 163 -9.37 -7.70 -9.45
N TYR A 164 -8.24 -8.38 -9.66
CA TYR A 164 -8.14 -9.83 -9.56
C TYR A 164 -8.39 -10.33 -8.12
N LEU A 165 -7.79 -9.66 -7.13
CA LEU A 165 -7.85 -10.07 -5.73
C LEU A 165 -9.22 -9.78 -5.09
N THR A 166 -9.86 -8.65 -5.42
CA THR A 166 -11.13 -8.24 -4.78
C THR A 166 -12.19 -9.35 -4.75
N PRO A 167 -12.64 -9.92 -5.88
CA PRO A 167 -13.70 -10.92 -5.87
C PRO A 167 -13.24 -12.23 -5.19
N LEU A 168 -11.98 -12.63 -5.38
CA LEU A 168 -11.41 -13.83 -4.76
C LEU A 168 -11.44 -13.72 -3.23
N LEU A 169 -10.97 -12.60 -2.70
CA LEU A 169 -10.90 -12.36 -1.26
C LEU A 169 -12.29 -12.11 -0.65
N GLN A 170 -13.23 -11.51 -1.39
CA GLN A 170 -14.61 -11.36 -0.93
C GLN A 170 -15.33 -12.72 -0.85
N ASP A 171 -15.09 -13.61 -1.81
CA ASP A 171 -15.71 -14.93 -1.83
C ASP A 171 -15.28 -15.79 -0.64
N ALA A 172 -14.01 -15.66 -0.23
CA ALA A 172 -13.46 -16.35 0.94
C ALA A 172 -14.05 -15.90 2.30
N LEU A 173 -14.87 -14.84 2.32
CA LEU A 173 -15.51 -14.31 3.53
C LEU A 173 -17.02 -14.56 3.58
N LYS A 174 -17.56 -15.34 2.65
CA LYS A 174 -18.97 -15.71 2.61
C LYS A 174 -19.28 -16.94 3.47
#